data_AF-A0A9D2BW95-F1
#
_entry.id   AF-A0A9D2BW95-F1
#
_cell.length_a   1.000
_cell.length_b   1.000
_cell.length_c   1.000
_cell.angle_alpha   90.00
_cell.angle_beta   90.00
_cell.angle_gamma   90.00
#
_symmetry.space_group_name_H-M   'P 1'
#
loop_
_entity.id
_entity.type
_entity.pdbx_description
1 polymer ?
#
loop_
_entity_poly.entity_id
_entity_poly.type
_entity_poly.pdbx_seq_one_letter_code
_entity_poly.pdbx_strand_id
1 'polypeptide(L)'
;MANTNNYEAVIVFSVKNGEEATEALVNKFKDLIEKHGTINNVDDWGKRRLAYEIDDQMEGHYVQIDFTSEPTFPAELDRVLGITDGVLRQLVTTKPVVKKAPAAPAAPAAPAAEAQE
;
A
#
# COMPACT_ATOMS: atom_id res chain seq x y z
N MET A 1 -21.35 -7.46 17.81
CA MET A 1 -20.70 -8.54 17.04
C MET A 1 -19.63 -7.85 16.20
N ALA A 2 -18.36 -8.07 16.52
CA ALA A 2 -17.26 -7.45 15.81
C ALA A 2 -17.12 -8.14 14.46
N ASN A 3 -17.63 -7.51 13.40
CA ASN A 3 -17.42 -7.98 12.04
C ASN A 3 -16.08 -7.45 11.57
N THR A 4 -15.04 -8.26 11.70
CA THR A 4 -13.71 -7.94 11.19
C THR A 4 -13.72 -8.10 9.68
N ASN A 5 -13.38 -7.04 8.96
CA ASN A 5 -13.31 -7.03 7.50
C ASN A 5 -11.86 -6.83 7.05
N ASN A 6 -11.59 -7.23 5.81
CA ASN A 6 -10.28 -7.03 5.19
C ASN A 6 -10.27 -5.68 4.47
N TYR A 7 -9.22 -4.91 4.70
CA TYR A 7 -9.00 -3.62 4.09
C TYR A 7 -7.63 -3.60 3.41
N GLU A 8 -7.56 -2.75 2.39
CA GLU A 8 -6.32 -2.42 1.70
C GLU A 8 -6.14 -0.91 1.81
N ALA A 9 -4.98 -0.49 2.31
CA ALA A 9 -4.57 0.91 2.28
C ALA A 9 -3.36 1.06 1.36
N VAL A 10 -3.49 1.93 0.35
CA VAL A 10 -2.36 2.39 -0.45
C VAL A 10 -2.03 3.80 -0.01
N ILE A 11 -0.79 4.00 0.44
CA ILE A 11 -0.30 5.28 0.95
C ILE A 11 0.88 5.70 0.08
N VAL A 12 0.88 6.97 -0.31
CA VAL A 12 1.95 7.61 -1.07
C VAL A 12 2.61 8.64 -0.15
N PHE A 13 3.86 8.40 0.20
CA PHE A 13 4.65 9.30 1.01
C PHE A 13 5.49 10.25 0.15
N SER A 14 5.71 11.45 0.68
CA SER A 14 6.62 12.43 0.12
C SER A 14 8.07 11.99 0.31
N VAL A 15 8.84 11.98 -0.78
CA VAL A 15 10.30 11.73 -0.76
C VAL A 15 11.13 13.00 -0.54
N LYS A 16 10.51 14.16 -0.31
CA LYS A 16 11.20 15.45 -0.14
C LYS A 16 12.10 15.47 1.09
N ASN A 17 11.67 14.77 2.14
CA ASN A 17 12.35 14.68 3.42
C ASN A 17 13.37 13.53 3.47
N GLY A 18 13.56 12.79 2.38
CA GLY A 18 14.46 11.64 2.30
C GLY A 18 13.83 10.30 2.70
N GLU A 19 14.58 9.22 2.47
CA GLU A 19 14.15 7.85 2.76
C GLU A 19 13.95 7.61 4.26
N GLU A 20 14.83 8.18 5.09
CA GLU A 20 14.78 8.02 6.55
C GLU A 20 13.47 8.55 7.17
N ALA A 21 12.99 9.70 6.69
CA ALA A 21 11.70 10.26 7.11
C ALA A 21 10.53 9.42 6.61
N THR A 22 10.64 8.86 5.40
CA THR A 22 9.63 7.98 4.83
C THR A 22 9.52 6.68 5.62
N GLU A 23 10.64 6.05 5.96
CA GLU A 23 10.67 4.84 6.79
C GLU A 23 10.12 5.09 8.20
N ALA A 24 10.43 6.25 8.80
CA ALA A 24 9.88 6.62 10.09
C ALA A 24 8.35 6.76 10.05
N LEU A 25 7.80 7.36 9.00
CA LEU A 25 6.35 7.43 8.78
C LEU A 25 5.75 6.04 8.58
N VAL A 26 6.34 5.22 7.72
CA VAL A 26 5.90 3.84 7.47
C VAL A 26 5.86 3.03 8.77
N ASN A 27 6.89 3.12 9.61
CA ASN A 27 6.93 2.42 10.90
C ASN A 27 5.85 2.94 11.86
N LYS A 28 5.60 4.26 11.90
CA LYS A 28 4.52 4.85 12.70
C LYS A 28 3.14 4.34 12.26
N PHE A 29 2.91 4.21 10.96
CA PHE A 29 1.64 3.68 10.43
C PHE A 29 1.50 2.18 10.64
N LYS A 30 2.59 1.41 10.56
CA LYS A 30 2.60 -0.02 10.92
C LYS A 30 2.18 -0.22 12.38
N ASP A 31 2.81 0.50 13.31
CA ASP A 31 2.48 0.42 14.75
C ASP A 31 1.03 0.84 15.04
N LEU A 32 0.51 1.86 14.33
CA LEU A 32 -0.89 2.26 14.44
C LEU A 32 -1.85 1.15 13.98
N ILE A 33 -1.53 0.48 12.87
CA ILE A 33 -2.37 -0.61 12.34
C ILE A 33 -2.28 -1.85 13.25
N GLU A 34 -1.11 -2.16 13.82
CA GLU A 34 -0.95 -3.26 14.79
C GLU A 34 -1.73 -3.03 16.10
N LYS A 35 -1.89 -1.77 16.53
CA LYS A 35 -2.68 -1.44 17.73
C LYS A 35 -4.18 -1.65 17.56
N HIS A 36 -4.69 -1.55 16.33
CA HIS A 36 -6.13 -1.54 16.04
C HIS A 36 -6.59 -2.69 15.14
N GLY A 37 -5.67 -3.55 14.69
CA GLY A 37 -5.96 -4.67 13.79
C GLY A 37 -4.77 -5.60 13.61
N THR A 38 -4.89 -6.49 12.63
CA THR A 38 -3.82 -7.42 12.25
C THR A 38 -3.35 -7.08 10.85
N ILE A 39 -2.05 -6.84 10.70
CA ILE A 39 -1.42 -6.66 9.40
C ILE A 39 -1.29 -8.04 8.74
N ASN A 40 -1.87 -8.19 7.56
CA ASN A 40 -1.78 -9.41 6.77
C ASN A 40 -0.58 -9.38 5.82
N ASN A 41 -0.34 -8.23 5.19
CA ASN A 41 0.75 -8.06 4.24
C ASN A 41 1.17 -6.58 4.17
N VAL A 42 2.47 -6.35 3.92
CA VAL A 42 3.02 -5.03 3.64
C VAL A 42 3.85 -5.15 2.37
N ASP A 43 3.38 -4.48 1.32
CA ASP A 43 4.06 -4.40 0.04
C ASP A 43 4.63 -3.00 -0.12
N ASP A 44 5.96 -2.90 -0.01
CA ASP A 44 6.69 -1.65 -0.25
C ASP A 44 7.10 -1.57 -1.72
N TRP A 45 6.57 -0.59 -2.44
CA TRP A 45 6.80 -0.43 -3.88
C TRP A 45 7.95 0.52 -4.19
N GLY A 46 8.59 1.10 -3.17
CA GLY A 46 9.65 2.07 -3.35
C GLY A 46 9.20 3.38 -3.98
N LYS A 47 10.15 4.12 -4.55
CA LYS A 47 9.93 5.39 -5.23
C LYS A 47 9.37 5.16 -6.63
N ARG A 48 8.23 5.77 -6.94
CA ARG A 48 7.62 5.76 -8.28
C ARG A 48 7.26 7.17 -8.72
N ARG A 49 7.35 7.38 -10.04
CA ARG A 49 6.97 8.64 -10.67
C ARG A 49 5.44 8.80 -10.66
N LEU A 50 4.99 9.95 -10.18
CA LEU A 50 3.59 10.36 -10.14
C LEU A 50 3.11 10.78 -11.54
N ALA A 51 1.81 10.63 -11.81
CA ALA A 51 1.23 11.04 -13.09
C ALA A 51 1.24 12.55 -13.31
N TYR A 52 1.24 13.32 -12.22
CA TYR A 52 1.35 14.77 -12.17
C TYR A 52 2.01 15.18 -10.85
N GLU A 53 2.47 16.41 -10.79
CA GLU A 53 3.13 16.95 -9.60
C GLU A 53 2.13 17.16 -8.47
N ILE A 54 2.46 16.62 -7.30
CA ILE A 54 1.75 16.88 -6.04
C ILE A 54 2.74 17.61 -5.14
N ASP A 55 2.41 18.81 -4.68
CA ASP A 55 3.31 19.65 -3.86
C ASP A 55 4.71 19.86 -4.48
N ASP A 56 4.76 20.09 -5.80
CA ASP A 56 6.00 20.23 -6.61
C ASP A 56 6.89 18.97 -6.62
N GLN A 57 6.31 17.80 -6.33
CA GLN A 57 7.01 16.52 -6.38
C GLN A 57 6.51 15.66 -7.54
N MET A 58 7.44 15.20 -8.37
CA MET A 58 7.19 14.23 -9.43
C MET A 58 7.32 12.77 -8.97
N GLU A 59 7.82 12.53 -7.76
CA GLU A 59 8.11 11.21 -7.22
C GLU A 59 7.46 11.05 -5.85
N GLY A 60 6.97 9.84 -5.57
CA GLY A 60 6.40 9.46 -4.27
C GLY A 60 6.78 8.02 -3.91
N HIS A 61 6.86 7.74 -2.61
CA HIS A 61 7.13 6.40 -2.11
C HIS A 61 5.82 5.67 -1.85
N TYR A 62 5.59 4.56 -2.53
CA TYR A 62 4.33 3.82 -2.46
C TYR A 62 4.44 2.68 -1.47
N VAL A 63 3.50 2.62 -0.53
CA VAL A 63 3.38 1.53 0.43
C VAL A 63 1.94 1.04 0.45
N GLN A 64 1.77 -0.25 0.23
CA GLN A 64 0.50 -0.95 0.31
C GLN A 64 0.48 -1.77 1.60
N ILE A 65 -0.59 -1.64 2.38
CA ILE A 65 -0.79 -2.39 3.60
C ILE A 65 -2.14 -3.08 3.53
N ASP A 66 -2.11 -4.41 3.60
CA ASP A 66 -3.30 -5.23 3.79
C ASP A 66 -3.47 -5.48 5.28
N PHE A 67 -4.64 -5.14 5.82
CA PHE A 67 -4.93 -5.36 7.23
C PHE A 67 -6.38 -5.77 7.46
N THR A 68 -6.58 -6.48 8.56
CA THR A 68 -7.88 -6.96 9.01
C THR A 68 -8.25 -6.21 10.28
N SER A 69 -9.36 -5.46 10.28
CA SER A 69 -9.77 -4.62 11.41
C SER A 69 -11.29 -4.51 11.56
N GLU A 70 -11.72 -3.89 12.66
CA GLU A 70 -13.10 -3.47 12.86
C GLU A 70 -13.49 -2.33 11.88
N PRO A 71 -14.79 -2.17 11.56
CA PRO A 71 -15.27 -1.19 10.58
C PRO A 71 -15.16 0.27 11.01
N THR A 72 -14.84 0.54 12.27
CA THR A 72 -14.56 1.88 12.80
C THR A 72 -13.15 2.35 12.47
N PHE A 73 -12.19 1.44 12.35
CA PHE A 73 -10.78 1.76 12.13
C PHE A 73 -10.45 2.41 10.77
N PRO A 74 -11.01 2.01 9.61
CA PRO A 74 -10.65 2.63 8.33
C PRO A 74 -10.97 4.14 8.27
N ALA A 75 -12.04 4.58 8.93
CA ALA A 75 -12.39 6.00 9.00
C ALA A 75 -11.39 6.80 9.86
N GLU A 76 -10.94 6.23 10.96
CA GLU A 76 -9.90 6.84 11.81
C GLU A 76 -8.55 6.85 11.09
N LEU A 77 -8.20 5.76 10.39
CA LEU A 77 -6.96 5.68 9.62
C LEU A 77 -6.91 6.74 8.51
N ASP A 78 -8.00 6.91 7.75
CA ASP A 78 -8.10 7.94 6.71
C ASP A 78 -7.92 9.35 7.29
N ARG A 79 -8.52 9.61 8.46
CA ARG A 79 -8.36 10.88 9.17
C ARG A 79 -6.91 11.12 9.62
N VAL A 80 -6.27 10.12 10.23
CA VAL A 80 -4.88 10.26 10.73
C VAL A 80 -3.90 10.46 9.57
N LEU A 81 -4.06 9.71 8.50
CA LEU A 81 -3.26 9.85 7.27
C LEU A 81 -3.46 11.22 6.62
N GLY A 82 -4.67 11.78 6.65
CA GLY A 82 -4.96 13.10 6.06
C GLY A 82 -4.43 14.28 6.88
N ILE A 83 -4.20 14.09 8.19
CA ILE A 83 -3.63 15.11 9.08
C ILE A 83 -2.10 15.02 9.12
N THR A 84 -1.53 13.87 8.73
CA THR A 84 -0.08 13.66 8.81
C THR A 84 0.61 14.33 7.64
N ASP A 85 1.37 15.38 7.92
CA ASP A 85 2.28 15.99 6.95
C ASP A 85 3.27 14.96 6.39
N GLY A 86 3.41 14.94 5.07
CA GLY A 86 4.26 14.00 4.34
C GLY A 86 3.51 12.85 3.65
N VAL A 87 2.18 12.75 3.82
CA VAL A 87 1.33 11.88 3.00
C VAL A 87 0.77 12.67 1.82
N LEU A 88 1.17 12.30 0.60
CA LEU A 88 0.70 12.95 -0.64
C LEU A 88 -0.68 12.45 -1.06
N ARG A 89 -0.89 11.14 -0.92
CA ARG A 89 -2.14 10.48 -1.27
C ARG A 89 -2.34 9.25 -0.41
N GLN A 90 -3.60 9.03 -0.07
CA GLN A 90 -4.05 7.81 0.57
C GLN A 90 -5.28 7.29 -0.16
N LEU A 91 -5.42 5.98 -0.18
CA LEU A 91 -6.63 5.31 -0.66
C LEU A 91 -6.85 4.09 0.22
N VAL A 92 -7.89 4.17 1.06
CA VAL A 92 -8.35 3.06 1.89
C VAL A 92 -9.56 2.44 1.22
N THR A 93 -9.43 1.19 0.81
CA THR A 93 -10.48 0.41 0.15
C THR A 93 -10.86 -0.79 0.99
N THR A 94 -12.17 -1.11 0.99
CA THR A 94 -12.63 -2.41 1.47
C THR A 94 -12.23 -3.46 0.45
N LYS A 95 -11.46 -4.47 0.86
CA LYS A 95 -11.33 -5.68 0.06
C LYS A 95 -12.58 -6.52 0.34
N PRO A 96 -13.61 -6.54 -0.54
CA PRO A 96 -14.56 -7.64 -0.46
C PRO A 96 -13.74 -8.91 -0.58
N VAL A 97 -14.09 -9.95 0.18
CA VAL A 97 -13.38 -11.22 0.20
C VAL A 97 -13.39 -11.79 -1.22
N VAL A 98 -12.42 -11.37 -2.04
CA VAL A 98 -12.12 -12.03 -3.29
C VAL A 98 -11.57 -13.34 -2.79
N LYS A 99 -12.42 -14.37 -2.75
CA LYS A 99 -11.96 -15.75 -2.83
C LYS A 99 -10.89 -15.69 -3.89
N LYS A 100 -9.63 -15.85 -3.49
CA LYS A 100 -8.51 -15.96 -4.39
C LYS A 100 -8.88 -17.11 -5.32
N ALA A 101 -9.48 -16.79 -6.46
CA ALA A 101 -9.56 -17.72 -7.56
C ALA A 101 -8.10 -18.00 -7.89
N PRO A 102 -7.68 -19.27 -7.84
CA PRO A 102 -6.27 -19.62 -7.94
C PRO A 102 -5.71 -19.01 -9.20
N ALA A 103 -4.48 -18.52 -9.07
CA ALA A 103 -3.67 -18.04 -10.17
C ALA A 103 -3.85 -18.96 -11.37
N ALA A 104 -4.46 -18.44 -12.44
CA ALA A 104 -4.31 -19.04 -13.75
C ALA A 104 -2.80 -19.13 -14.00
N PRO A 105 -2.26 -20.34 -14.25
CA PRO A 105 -0.84 -20.53 -14.36
C PRO A 105 -0.29 -19.64 -15.46
N ALA A 106 0.82 -18.98 -15.15
CA ALA A 106 1.62 -18.24 -16.10
C ALA A 106 1.79 -19.06 -17.38
N ALA A 107 1.31 -18.52 -18.49
CA ALA A 107 1.69 -18.97 -19.81
C ALA A 107 3.23 -18.92 -19.89
N PRO A 108 3.93 -20.05 -20.06
CA PRO A 108 5.34 -19.99 -20.36
C PRO A 108 5.47 -19.48 -21.80
N ALA A 109 6.12 -18.34 -21.89
CA ALA A 109 7.02 -17.89 -22.95
C ALA A 109 6.91 -18.60 -24.31
N ALA A 110 6.62 -17.79 -25.32
CA ALA A 110 6.97 -18.08 -26.70
C ALA A 110 8.43 -18.57 -26.79
N PRO A 111 8.72 -19.67 -27.49
CA PRO A 111 10.09 -20.11 -27.70
C PRO A 111 10.77 -19.16 -28.68
N ALA A 112 11.74 -18.39 -28.19
CA ALA A 112 12.80 -17.87 -29.03
C ALA A 112 13.67 -19.06 -29.44
N ALA A 113 13.47 -19.53 -30.68
CA ALA A 113 14.36 -20.46 -31.35
C ALA A 113 15.62 -19.70 -31.76
N GLU A 114 16.64 -19.73 -30.92
CA GLU A 114 18.03 -19.57 -31.34
C GLU A 114 18.47 -20.89 -31.96
N ALA A 115 18.59 -20.90 -33.29
CA ALA A 115 19.25 -21.94 -34.06
C ALA A 115 20.76 -21.72 -33.96
N GLN A 116 21.49 -22.70 -33.42
CA GLN A 116 22.91 -22.90 -33.69
C GLN A 116 23.17 -24.39 -33.93
N GLU A 117 23.92 -24.62 -34.99
CA GLU A 117 24.29 -25.86 -35.70
C GLU A 117 25.38 -26.66 -34.97
#